data_AF-A0A537YCK1-F1
#
_entry.id   AF-A0A537YCK1-F1
#
_cell.length_a   1.000
_cell.length_b   1.000
_cell.length_c   1.000
_cell.angle_alpha   90.00
_cell.angle_beta   90.00
_cell.angle_gamma   90.00
#
_symmetry.space_group_name_H-M   'P 1'
#
loop_
_entity.id
_entity.type
_entity.pdbx_description
1 polymer ?
#
loop_
_entity_poly.entity_id
_entity_poly.type
_entity_poly.pdbx_seq_one_letter_code
_entity_poly.pdbx_strand_id
1 'polypeptide(L)'
;MIPWMTAKLAEIRQLIQGGLVVAAVLFIAHVWWKTKALIPTLGAMLLAGMVLWGTANIQWFQDEIGKEMHSLGTAAPAIPGPRPE
;
A
#
# COMPACT_ATOMS: atom_id res chain seq x y z
N MET A 1 -12.14 -10.37 18.44
CA MET A 1 -12.26 -9.04 17.81
C MET A 1 -13.72 -8.62 17.81
N ILE A 2 -14.03 -7.36 18.14
CA ILE A 2 -15.41 -6.87 18.26
C ILE A 2 -16.00 -6.69 16.85
N PRO A 3 -17.12 -7.34 16.47
CA PRO A 3 -17.66 -7.35 15.09
C PRO A 3 -17.92 -5.96 14.50
N TRP A 4 -18.27 -5.00 15.35
CA TRP A 4 -18.45 -3.60 14.98
C TRP A 4 -17.15 -2.96 14.47
N MET A 5 -16.02 -3.27 15.10
CA MET A 5 -14.70 -2.72 14.73
C MET A 5 -14.27 -3.24 13.35
N THR A 6 -14.50 -4.52 13.08
CA THR A 6 -14.22 -5.11 11.76
C THR A 6 -15.11 -4.51 10.66
N ALA A 7 -16.38 -4.21 10.97
CA ALA A 7 -17.28 -3.56 10.02
C ALA A 7 -16.82 -2.13 9.69
N LYS A 8 -16.42 -1.35 10.70
CA LYS A 8 -15.91 0.02 10.49
C LYS A 8 -14.61 0.07 9.71
N LEU A 9 -13.71 -0.90 9.93
CA LEU A 9 -12.47 -1.02 9.15
C LEU A 9 -12.76 -1.32 7.68
N ALA A 10 -13.74 -2.17 7.38
CA ALA A 10 -14.15 -2.46 6.00
C ALA A 10 -14.73 -1.20 5.32
N GLU A 11 -15.58 -0.46 6.02
CA GLU A 11 -16.19 0.77 5.53
C GLU A 11 -15.13 1.85 5.23
N ILE A 12 -14.18 2.05 6.14
CA ILE A 12 -13.05 2.98 5.94
C ILE A 12 -12.21 2.56 4.73
N ARG A 13 -11.91 1.25 4.59
CA ARG A 13 -11.15 0.75 3.44
C ARG A 13 -11.86 1.04 2.13
N GLN A 14 -13.18 0.86 2.08
CA GLN A 14 -13.98 1.18 0.90
C GLN A 14 -13.98 2.68 0.59
N LEU A 15 -14.12 3.54 1.60
CA LEU A 15 -14.08 5.00 1.44
C LEU A 15 -12.72 5.46 0.89
N ILE A 16 -11.62 4.93 1.43
CA ILE A 16 -10.27 5.25 0.96
C ILE A 16 -10.10 4.81 -0.49
N GLN A 17 -10.51 3.59 -0.84
CA GLN A 17 -10.40 3.08 -2.21
C GLN A 17 -11.23 3.92 -3.19
N GLY A 18 -12.46 4.29 -2.82
CA GLY A 18 -13.31 5.17 -3.62
C GLY A 18 -12.67 6.54 -3.83
N GLY A 19 -12.15 7.15 -2.76
CA GLY A 19 -11.43 8.43 -2.83
C GLY A 19 -10.19 8.37 -3.72
N LEU A 20 -9.45 7.26 -3.66
CA LEU A 20 -8.26 7.04 -4.49
C LEU A 20 -8.59 6.98 -5.99
N VAL A 21 -9.69 6.33 -6.35
CA VAL A 21 -10.15 6.27 -7.75
C VAL A 21 -10.48 7.66 -8.27
N VAL A 22 -11.18 8.48 -7.47
CA VAL A 22 -11.49 9.86 -7.82
C VAL A 22 -10.20 10.68 -7.99
N ALA A 23 -9.27 10.56 -7.04
CA ALA A 23 -7.98 11.25 -7.11
C ALA A 23 -7.16 10.83 -8.34
N ALA A 24 -7.15 9.55 -8.70
CA ALA A 24 -6.50 9.02 -9.89
C ALA A 24 -7.05 9.65 -11.18
N VAL A 25 -8.38 9.75 -11.30
CA VAL A 25 -9.02 10.38 -12.46
C VAL A 25 -8.66 11.87 -12.53
N LEU A 26 -8.72 12.59 -11.41
CA LEU A 26 -8.35 14.00 -11.35
C LEU A 26 -6.88 14.22 -11.71
N PHE A 27 -5.99 13.33 -11.27
CA PHE A 27 -4.57 13.39 -11.61
C PHE A 27 -4.34 13.21 -13.12
N ILE A 28 -4.96 12.20 -13.74
CA ILE A 28 -4.85 11.98 -15.19
C ILE A 28 -5.40 13.20 -15.96
N ALA A 29 -6.56 13.73 -15.54
CA ALA A 29 -7.15 14.92 -16.13
C ALA A 29 -6.24 16.15 -15.98
N HIS A 30 -5.62 16.32 -14.82
CA HIS A 30 -4.66 17.40 -14.56
C HIS A 30 -3.44 17.32 -15.49
N VAL A 31 -2.85 16.13 -15.63
CA VAL A 31 -1.71 15.88 -16.53
C VAL A 31 -2.09 16.18 -17.98
N TRP A 32 -3.25 15.72 -18.43
CA TRP A 32 -3.74 16.05 -19.77
C TRP A 32 -3.89 17.56 -19.98
N TRP A 33 -4.49 18.27 -19.02
CA TRP A 33 -4.64 19.73 -19.13
C TRP A 33 -3.31 20.48 -19.16
N LYS A 34 -2.33 20.05 -18.37
CA LYS A 34 -1.02 20.71 -18.27
C LYS A 34 -0.15 20.46 -19.50
N THR A 35 -0.11 19.23 -19.99
CA THR A 35 0.86 18.81 -20.99
C THR A 35 0.27 18.69 -22.39
N LYS A 36 -1.04 18.42 -22.52
CA LYS A 36 -1.73 18.15 -23.79
C LYS A 36 -0.97 17.18 -24.71
N ALA A 37 -0.23 16.25 -24.12
CA ALA A 37 0.65 15.32 -24.81
C ALA A 37 0.31 13.89 -24.39
N LEU A 38 0.26 12.97 -25.35
CA LEU A 38 -0.21 11.60 -25.12
C LEU A 38 0.75 10.77 -24.26
N ILE A 39 2.05 10.89 -24.49
CA ILE A 39 3.08 10.13 -23.76
C ILE A 39 3.00 10.36 -22.24
N PRO A 40 3.00 11.60 -21.72
CA PRO A 40 2.91 11.83 -20.28
C PRO A 40 1.55 11.42 -19.70
N THR A 41 0.47 11.53 -20.47
CA THR A 41 -0.85 11.07 -20.01
C THR A 41 -0.93 9.56 -19.89
N LEU A 42 -0.35 8.81 -20.84
CA LEU A 42 -0.22 7.36 -20.72
C LEU A 42 0.63 6.96 -19.51
N GLY A 43 1.73 7.68 -19.26
CA GLY A 43 2.55 7.49 -18.05
C GLY A 43 1.75 7.74 -16.77
N ALA A 44 0.95 8.80 -16.74
CA ALA A 44 0.07 9.12 -15.61
C ALA A 44 -1.02 8.05 -15.41
N MET A 45 -1.61 7.52 -16.48
CA MET A 45 -2.56 6.42 -16.41
C MET A 45 -1.93 5.14 -15.86
N LEU A 46 -0.72 4.80 -16.30
CA LEU A 46 0.03 3.64 -15.79
C LEU A 46 0.35 3.80 -14.30
N LEU A 47 0.82 4.98 -13.88
CA LEU A 47 1.08 5.27 -12.46
C LEU A 47 -0.21 5.18 -11.63
N ALA A 48 -1.28 5.82 -12.07
CA ALA A 48 -2.57 5.75 -11.40
C ALA A 48 -3.07 4.30 -11.28
N GLY A 49 -2.95 3.52 -12.35
CA GLY A 49 -3.28 2.10 -12.37
C GLY A 49 -2.44 1.28 -11.38
N MET A 50 -1.12 1.52 -11.31
CA MET A 50 -0.24 0.86 -10.35
C MET A 50 -0.60 1.18 -8.91
N VAL A 51 -0.94 2.43 -8.61
CA VAL A 51 -1.36 2.84 -7.26
C VAL A 51 -2.67 2.15 -6.87
N LEU A 52 -3.67 2.15 -7.75
CA LEU A 52 -4.93 1.46 -7.49
C LEU A 52 -4.73 -0.06 -7.31
N TRP A 53 -3.90 -0.68 -8.16
CA TRP A 53 -3.54 -2.08 -8.04
C TRP A 53 -2.85 -2.36 -6.69
N GLY A 54 -1.91 -1.51 -6.26
CA GLY A 54 -1.23 -1.68 -4.98
C GLY A 54 -2.19 -1.65 -3.79
N THR A 55 -3.18 -0.74 -3.79
CA THR A 55 -4.19 -0.70 -2.72
C THR A 55 -5.11 -1.92 -2.71
N ALA A 56 -5.41 -2.49 -3.88
CA ALA A 56 -6.18 -3.72 -3.99
C ALA A 56 -5.41 -4.95 -3.49
N ASN A 57 -4.07 -4.93 -3.63
CA ASN A 57 -3.18 -6.06 -3.32
C ASN A 57 -2.36 -5.82 -2.04
N ILE A 58 -2.92 -5.11 -1.06
CA ILE A 58 -2.22 -4.79 0.21
C ILE A 58 -1.74 -6.03 0.97
N GLN A 59 -2.42 -7.17 0.82
CA GLN A 59 -2.06 -8.43 1.46
C GLN A 59 -0.70 -8.94 0.99
N TRP A 60 -0.41 -8.82 -0.31
CA TRP A 60 0.86 -9.23 -0.89
C TRP A 60 2.02 -8.47 -0.24
N PHE A 61 1.86 -7.16 -0.05
CA PHE A 61 2.85 -6.34 0.66
C PHE A 61 3.01 -6.74 2.12
N GLN A 62 1.91 -7.03 2.83
CA GLN A 62 1.97 -7.49 4.22
C GLN A 62 2.70 -8.82 4.35
N ASP A 63 2.45 -9.75 3.43
CA ASP A 63 3.09 -11.07 3.43
C ASP A 63 4.59 -10.95 3.14
N GLU A 64 4.98 -10.11 2.18
CA GLU A 64 6.40 -9.92 1.82
C GLU A 64 7.17 -9.18 2.91
N ILE A 65 6.61 -8.10 3.45
CA ILE A 65 7.19 -7.39 4.59
C ILE A 65 7.26 -8.31 5.82
N GLY A 66 6.24 -9.15 6.05
CA GLY A 66 6.23 -10.11 7.15
C GLY A 66 7.38 -11.12 7.06
N LYS A 67 7.70 -11.60 5.84
CA LYS A 67 8.86 -12.47 5.59
C LYS A 67 10.18 -11.74 5.84
N GLU A 68 10.31 -10.50 5.37
CA GLU A 68 11.49 -9.68 5.60
C GLU A 68 11.73 -9.44 7.10
N MET A 69 10.69 -9.09 7.85
CA MET A 69 10.79 -8.91 9.30
C MET A 69 11.15 -10.21 10.03
N HIS A 70 10.59 -11.35 9.62
CA HIS A 70 10.93 -12.65 10.20
C HIS A 70 12.40 -13.03 9.92
N SER A 71 12.89 -12.76 8.70
CA SER A 71 14.29 -12.98 8.31
C SER A 71 15.26 -12.08 9.09
N LEU A 72 14.88 -10.82 9.36
CA LEU A 72 15.69 -9.91 10.17
C LEU A 72 15.67 -10.29 11.65
N GLY A 73 14.55 -10.81 12.16
CA GLY A 73 14.43 -11.32 13.52
C GLY A 73 15.24 -12.59 13.79
N THR A 74 15.44 -13.44 12.78
CA THR A 74 16.30 -14.63 12.87
C THR A 74 17.79 -14.30 12.74
N ALA A 75 18.15 -13.13 12.21
CA ALA A 75 19.52 -12.64 12.10
C ALA A 75 19.99 -11.81 13.33
N ALA A 76 19.14 -11.62 14.35
CA ALA A 76 19.56 -10.99 15.59
C ALA A 76 20.56 -11.92 16.32
N PRO A 77 21.80 -11.46 16.61
CA PRO A 77 22.76 -12.29 17.33
C PRO A 77 22.21 -12.61 18.71
N ALA A 78 22.11 -13.91 19.03
CA ALA A 78 21.76 -14.36 20.37
C ALA A 78 22.80 -13.83 21.36
N ILE A 79 22.46 -12.81 22.14
CA ILE A 79 23.29 -12.36 23.26
C ILE A 79 23.31 -13.52 24.27
N PRO A 80 24.47 -14.14 24.55
CA PRO A 80 24.57 -15.15 25.60
C PRO A 80 24.21 -14.47 26.93
N GLY A 81 23.19 -14.98 27.61
CA GLY A 81 22.74 -14.41 28.89
C GLY A 81 23.86 -14.40 29.95
N PRO A 82 23.74 -13.55 30.99
CA PRO A 82 24.75 -13.48 32.05
C PRO A 82 24.86 -14.85 32.73
N ARG A 83 26.09 -15.36 32.86
CA ARG A 83 26.36 -16.59 33.60
C ARG A 83 26.05 -16.36 35.08
N PRO A 84 25.29 -17.24 35.75
CA PRO A 84 25.13 -17.18 37.19
C PRO A 84 26.44 -17.58 37.87
N GLU A 85 26.89 -16.75 38.81
CA GLU A 85 27.99 -17.01 39.73
C GLU A 85 27.47 -17.48 41.10
#